data_AF-A0A1E4JZ01-F1
#
_entry.id   AF-A0A1E4JZ01-F1
#
_cell.length_a   1.000
_cell.length_b   1.000
_cell.length_c   1.000
_cell.angle_alpha   90.00
_cell.angle_beta   90.00
_cell.angle_gamma   90.00
#
_symmetry.space_group_name_H-M   'P 1'
#
loop_
_entity.id
_entity.type
_entity.pdbx_description
1 polymer ?
#
loop_
_entity_poly.entity_id
_entity_poly.type
_entity_poly.pdbx_seq_one_letter_code
_entity_poly.pdbx_strand_id
1 'polypeptide(L)'
;MKPTGSFYPLAGDDAEAPAVLFAYAVDTPEQKRALHDEAMARLAAVSSLSDALLTMQVDDPGRRSHVRVMEAIAILSRDAKGLMEATVR
;
A
#
# COMPACT_ATOMS: atom_id res chain seq x y z
N MET A 1 -8.85 -24.77 -19.53
CA MET A 1 -8.72 -23.29 -19.40
C MET A 1 -7.62 -22.86 -20.34
N LYS A 2 -7.87 -21.94 -21.28
CA LYS A 2 -6.80 -21.38 -22.12
C LYS A 2 -6.18 -20.18 -21.40
N PRO A 3 -4.85 -20.09 -21.25
CA PRO A 3 -4.22 -18.92 -20.66
C PRO A 3 -4.30 -17.74 -21.65
N THR A 4 -5.13 -16.76 -21.33
CA THR A 4 -5.15 -15.44 -21.97
C THR A 4 -4.14 -14.54 -21.28
N GLY A 5 -2.94 -14.46 -21.84
CA GLY A 5 -1.92 -13.50 -21.44
C GLY A 5 -0.81 -13.49 -22.47
N SER A 6 -0.83 -12.52 -23.38
CA SER A 6 0.28 -12.25 -24.29
C SER A 6 1.25 -11.32 -23.56
N PHE A 7 2.40 -11.84 -23.15
CA PHE A 7 3.47 -11.06 -22.53
C PHE A 7 4.68 -11.03 -23.46
N TYR A 8 5.04 -9.85 -23.97
CA TYR A 8 6.31 -9.61 -24.65
C TYR A 8 7.24 -8.93 -23.64
N PRO A 9 8.24 -9.64 -23.07
CA PRO A 9 9.26 -8.96 -22.28
C PRO A 9 10.03 -8.02 -23.21
N LEU A 10 10.22 -6.77 -22.78
CA LEU A 10 11.17 -5.87 -23.42
C LEU A 10 12.53 -6.56 -23.34
N ALA A 11 13.05 -7.01 -24.48
CA ALA A 11 14.35 -7.63 -24.57
C ALA A 11 15.39 -6.62 -24.08
N GLY A 12 16.00 -6.89 -22.94
CA GLY A 12 17.27 -6.26 -22.61
C GLY A 12 18.33 -6.78 -23.58
N ASP A 13 19.22 -5.91 -24.04
CA ASP A 13 20.28 -6.20 -25.03
C ASP A 13 21.36 -7.19 -24.54
N ASP A 14 21.12 -7.93 -23.46
CA ASP A 14 22.08 -8.83 -22.84
C ASP A 14 21.60 -10.28 -22.95
N ALA A 15 22.18 -11.01 -23.91
CA ALA A 15 21.81 -12.39 -24.24
C ALA A 15 22.26 -13.41 -23.18
N GLU A 16 23.15 -13.03 -22.26
CA GLU A 16 23.64 -13.90 -21.18
C GLU A 16 23.01 -13.60 -19.83
N ALA A 17 22.19 -12.55 -19.72
CA ALA A 17 21.51 -12.24 -18.47
C ALA A 17 20.53 -13.39 -18.13
N PRO A 18 20.67 -14.06 -16.96
CA PRO A 18 19.69 -15.04 -16.53
C PRO A 18 18.34 -14.33 -16.46
N ALA A 19 17.33 -14.90 -17.13
CA ALA A 19 15.98 -14.35 -17.12
C ALA A 19 15.51 -14.21 -15.67
N VAL A 20 15.60 -12.99 -15.13
CA VAL A 20 15.18 -12.70 -13.76
C VAL A 20 13.66 -12.68 -13.81
N LEU A 21 13.08 -13.82 -13.50
CA LEU A 21 11.67 -13.93 -13.19
C LEU A 21 11.44 -13.03 -11.96
N PHE A 22 10.96 -11.81 -12.17
CA PHE A 22 10.32 -11.05 -11.09
C PHE A 22 9.01 -11.78 -10.79
N ALA A 23 9.12 -12.89 -10.07
CA ALA A 23 7.98 -13.55 -9.47
C ALA A 23 7.26 -12.48 -8.64
N TYR A 24 5.99 -12.26 -8.95
CA TYR A 24 5.07 -11.52 -8.11
C TYR A 24 5.01 -12.27 -6.77
N ALA A 25 5.92 -11.92 -5.86
CA ALA A 25 6.18 -12.65 -4.65
C ALA A 25 5.14 -12.26 -3.59
N VAL A 26 3.92 -12.75 -3.81
CA VAL A 26 2.86 -12.78 -2.80
C VAL A 26 2.59 -14.22 -2.38
N ASP A 27 3.52 -15.15 -2.63
CA ASP A 27 3.25 -16.58 -2.51
C ASP A 27 3.89 -17.26 -1.28
N THR A 28 4.70 -16.53 -0.48
CA THR A 28 5.16 -17.08 0.81
C THR A 28 4.25 -16.64 1.97
N PRO A 29 4.01 -17.52 2.96
CA PRO A 29 3.28 -17.14 4.18
C PRO A 29 3.89 -15.94 4.90
N GLU A 30 5.21 -15.79 4.87
CA GLU A 30 5.95 -14.69 5.50
C GLU A 30 5.67 -13.36 4.80
N GLN A 31 5.60 -13.34 3.46
CA GLN A 31 5.27 -12.15 2.69
C GLN A 31 3.80 -11.74 2.87
N LYS A 32 2.88 -12.72 2.93
CA LYS A 32 1.46 -12.45 3.24
C LYS A 32 1.29 -11.85 4.64
N ARG A 33 2.03 -12.35 5.63
CA ARG A 33 2.06 -11.78 6.99
C ARG A 33 2.63 -10.36 6.97
N ALA A 34 3.75 -10.14 6.28
CA ALA A 34 4.35 -8.80 6.18
C ALA A 34 3.40 -7.78 5.54
N LEU A 35 2.69 -8.15 4.46
CA LEU A 35 1.68 -7.30 3.83
C LEU A 35 0.51 -7.00 4.77
N HIS A 36 0.04 -8.01 5.50
CA HIS A 36 -1.01 -7.85 6.49
C HIS A 36 -0.58 -6.93 7.64
N ASP A 37 0.61 -7.13 8.20
CA ASP A 37 1.14 -6.30 9.30
C ASP A 37 1.31 -4.84 8.86
N GLU A 38 1.76 -4.64 7.63
CA GLU A 38 1.94 -3.33 7.00
C GLU A 38 0.59 -2.63 6.70
N ALA A 39 -0.46 -3.39 6.39
CA ALA A 39 -1.83 -2.89 6.32
C ALA A 39 -2.37 -2.47 7.70
N MET A 40 -2.12 -3.30 8.73
CA MET A 40 -2.52 -3.00 10.11
C MET A 40 -1.80 -1.77 10.66
N ALA A 41 -0.51 -1.58 10.33
CA ALA A 41 0.25 -0.40 10.70
C ALA A 41 -0.36 0.89 10.11
N ARG A 42 -0.80 0.87 8.84
CA ARG A 42 -1.49 2.00 8.22
C ARG A 42 -2.83 2.30 8.86
N LEU A 43 -3.61 1.27 9.20
CA LEU A 43 -4.89 1.44 9.91
C LEU A 43 -4.67 2.04 11.31
N ALA A 44 -3.64 1.60 12.03
CA ALA A 44 -3.29 2.17 13.33
C ALA A 44 -2.88 3.65 13.21
N ALA A 45 -2.09 3.99 12.18
CA ALA A 45 -1.72 5.37 11.89
C ALA A 45 -2.94 6.24 11.53
N VAL A 46 -3.89 5.71 10.74
CA VAL A 46 -5.17 6.39 10.44
C VAL A 46 -5.96 6.66 11.72
N SER A 47 -6.08 5.67 12.61
CA SER A 47 -6.77 5.84 13.90
C SER A 47 -6.12 6.95 14.73
N SER A 48 -4.79 6.90 14.89
CA SER A 48 -4.05 7.90 15.66
C SER A 48 -4.16 9.31 15.07
N LEU A 49 -4.11 9.45 13.74
CA LEU A 49 -4.29 10.75 13.07
C LEU A 49 -5.73 11.26 13.18
N SER A 50 -6.71 10.36 13.17
CA SER A 50 -8.12 10.72 13.36
C SER A 50 -8.36 11.22 14.79
N ASP A 51 -7.78 10.53 15.78
CA ASP A 51 -7.84 10.96 17.19
C ASP A 51 -7.13 12.32 17.39
N ALA A 52 -5.95 12.49 16.78
CA ALA A 52 -5.23 13.75 16.80
C ALA A 52 -6.02 14.89 16.14
N LEU A 53 -6.76 14.61 15.07
CA LEU A 53 -7.61 15.61 14.43
C LEU A 53 -8.79 16.04 15.33
N LEU A 54 -9.37 15.10 16.07
CA LEU A 54 -10.46 15.37 17.02
C LEU A 54 -10.00 16.23 18.20
N THR A 55 -8.77 16.03 18.69
CA THR A 55 -8.21 16.83 19.79
C THR A 55 -7.69 18.18 19.30
N MET A 56 -7.14 18.26 18.10
CA MET A 56 -6.58 19.48 17.50
C MET A 56 -7.65 20.55 17.19
N GLN A 57 -8.93 20.18 17.06
CA GLN A 57 -10.03 21.15 16.95
C GLN A 57 -10.15 22.09 18.16
N VAL A 58 -9.58 21.74 19.31
CA VAL A 58 -9.67 22.57 20.53
C VAL A 58 -8.67 23.74 20.51
N ASP A 59 -7.54 23.63 19.79
CA ASP A 59 -6.40 24.55 19.97
C ASP A 59 -6.01 25.42 18.75
N ASP A 60 -6.48 25.16 17.52
CA ASP A 60 -6.09 25.93 16.32
C ASP A 60 -7.27 26.26 15.39
N PRO A 61 -7.66 27.55 15.21
CA PRO A 61 -8.75 27.95 14.30
C PRO A 61 -8.32 28.04 12.82
N GLY A 62 -7.08 27.70 12.47
CA GLY A 62 -6.56 27.80 11.11
C GLY A 62 -7.06 26.69 10.16
N ARG A 63 -8.06 26.99 9.30
CA ARG A 63 -8.59 26.09 8.24
C ARG A 63 -7.55 25.38 7.34
N ARG A 64 -6.29 25.83 7.29
CA ARG A 64 -5.22 25.24 6.46
C ARG A 64 -4.39 24.17 7.16
N SER A 65 -4.38 24.09 8.50
CA SER A 65 -3.56 23.10 9.23
C SER A 65 -4.15 21.69 9.13
N HIS A 66 -5.48 21.57 9.20
CA HIS A 66 -6.19 20.29 9.16
C HIS A 66 -6.23 19.60 7.78
N VAL A 67 -6.04 20.36 6.68
CA VAL A 67 -6.12 19.81 5.31
C VAL A 67 -5.07 18.72 5.09
N ARG A 68 -3.84 18.94 5.57
CA ARG A 68 -2.74 17.98 5.43
C ARG A 68 -2.98 16.70 6.24
N VAL A 69 -3.59 16.83 7.41
CA VAL A 69 -3.94 15.68 8.26
C VAL A 69 -5.03 14.84 7.60
N MET A 70 -6.06 15.49 7.05
CA MET A 70 -7.12 14.82 6.28
C MET A 70 -6.59 14.13 5.02
N GLU A 71 -5.65 14.77 4.31
CA GLU A 71 -4.99 14.18 3.15
C GLU A 71 -4.15 12.95 3.53
N ALA A 72 -3.38 13.03 4.62
CA ALA A 72 -2.62 11.89 5.15
C ALA A 72 -3.55 10.72 5.54
N ILE A 73 -4.67 10.99 6.22
CA ILE A 73 -5.69 9.97 6.53
C ILE A 73 -6.22 9.31 5.25
N ALA A 74 -6.52 10.09 4.21
CA ALA A 74 -7.05 9.59 2.96
C ALA A 74 -6.05 8.69 2.20
N ILE A 75 -4.77 9.09 2.16
CA ILE A 75 -3.70 8.31 1.54
C ILE A 75 -3.50 6.99 2.29
N LEU A 76 -3.33 7.04 3.60
CA LEU A 76 -3.06 5.84 4.40
C LEU A 76 -4.24 4.86 4.38
N SER A 77 -5.47 5.38 4.34
CA SER A 77 -6.69 4.56 4.19
C SER A 77 -6.76 3.86 2.83
N ARG A 78 -6.38 4.56 1.75
CA ARG A 78 -6.30 3.98 0.40
C ARG A 78 -5.22 2.89 0.33
N ASP A 79 -4.06 3.16 0.91
CA ASP A 79 -2.93 2.23 0.91
C ASP A 79 -3.25 0.96 1.72
N ALA A 80 -3.85 1.12 2.91
CA ALA A 80 -4.29 -0.01 3.72
C ALA A 80 -5.27 -0.92 2.96
N LYS A 81 -6.25 -0.32 2.27
CA LYS A 81 -7.18 -1.05 1.41
C LYS A 81 -6.45 -1.80 0.30
N GLY A 82 -5.51 -1.15 -0.40
CA GLY A 82 -4.74 -1.78 -1.47
C GLY A 82 -3.91 -2.98 -0.98
N LEU A 83 -3.29 -2.87 0.20
CA LEU A 83 -2.53 -3.96 0.82
C LEU A 83 -3.43 -5.13 1.23
N MET A 84 -4.62 -4.86 1.79
CA MET A 84 -5.59 -5.90 2.12
C MET A 84 -6.10 -6.63 0.87
N GLU A 85 -6.41 -5.90 -0.20
CA GLU A 85 -6.83 -6.48 -1.48
C GLU A 85 -5.72 -7.34 -2.12
N ALA A 86 -4.45 -6.92 -1.99
CA ALA A 86 -3.30 -7.68 -2.45
C ALA A 86 -3.04 -8.96 -1.62
N THR A 87 -3.50 -9.01 -0.37
CA THR A 87 -3.34 -10.18 0.51
C THR A 87 -4.39 -11.27 0.23
N VAL A 88 -5.55 -10.90 -0.30
CA VAL A 88 -6.69 -11.82 -0.57
C VAL A 88 -6.66 -12.38 -2.00
N ARG A 89 -5.96 -11.72 -2.93
CA ARG A 89 -5.75 -12.21 -4.30
C ARG A 89 -4.69 -13.30 -4.36
#